data_AF-A0A2N5HJE4-F1
#
_entry.id   AF-A0A2N5HJE4-F1
#
_cell.length_a   1.000
_cell.length_b   1.000
_cell.length_c   1.000
_cell.angle_alpha   90.00
_cell.angle_beta   90.00
_cell.angle_gamma   90.00
#
_symmetry.space_group_name_H-M   'P 1'
#
loop_
_entity.id
_entity.type
_entity.pdbx_description
1 polymer ?
#
loop_
_entity_poly.entity_id
_entity_poly.type
_entity_poly.pdbx_seq_one_letter_code
_entity_poly.pdbx_strand_id
1 'polypeptide(L)'
;MTVEKTVKWLGLICILAGIARMGMTPAGLIFGSDSKQELAFALAASILMGISSINLFLAQAKKAGVFGLIAALLLAVGNIILAGGFYGFFAYGELPKPGTFVNMIESLAYPGLLLGTLILMIVTYRANLFPRWYIAIFALMLLSLGIPFLGDYFAFFWGLTYAAMGYTIFTEKYVNPSVTIKSKKSNAVINE
;
A
#
# COMPACT_ATOMS: atom_id res chain seq x y z
N MET A 1 -5.79 19.75 14.10
CA MET A 1 -5.40 18.33 14.09
C MET A 1 -3.89 18.27 13.96
N THR A 2 -3.15 17.55 14.82
CA THR A 2 -1.69 17.47 14.69
C THR A 2 -1.29 16.41 13.66
N VAL A 3 -0.10 16.54 13.07
CA VAL A 3 0.39 15.61 12.03
C VAL A 3 0.37 14.17 12.53
N GLU A 4 0.69 13.91 13.80
CA GLU A 4 0.68 12.55 14.36
C GLU A 4 -0.73 11.96 14.41
N LYS A 5 -1.73 12.76 14.81
CA LYS A 5 -3.13 12.32 14.81
C LYS A 5 -3.60 12.01 13.40
N THR A 6 -3.19 12.80 12.41
CA THR A 6 -3.48 12.55 11.00
C THR A 6 -2.88 11.23 10.54
N VAL A 7 -1.58 11.00 10.77
CA VAL A 7 -0.87 9.75 10.41
C VAL A 7 -1.53 8.53 11.04
N LYS A 8 -1.93 8.64 12.31
CA LYS A 8 -2.65 7.58 13.02
C LYS A 8 -3.97 7.21 12.31
N TRP A 9 -4.81 8.20 12.01
CA TRP A 9 -6.08 7.96 11.31
C TRP A 9 -5.91 7.50 9.87
N LEU A 10 -4.90 8.01 9.16
CA LEU A 10 -4.52 7.48 7.85
C LEU A 10 -4.05 6.01 7.95
N GLY A 11 -3.60 5.55 9.12
CA GLY A 11 -3.34 4.14 9.39
C GLY A 11 -4.59 3.27 9.23
N LEU A 12 -5.78 3.79 9.54
CA LEU A 12 -7.05 3.10 9.27
C LEU A 12 -7.30 2.97 7.77
N ILE A 13 -6.97 3.99 6.98
CA ILE A 13 -7.05 3.93 5.52
C ILE A 13 -6.10 2.85 4.98
N CYS A 14 -4.89 2.73 5.51
CA CYS A 14 -3.97 1.64 5.17
C CYS A 14 -4.58 0.25 5.44
N ILE A 15 -5.30 0.09 6.56
CA ILE A 15 -6.00 -1.17 6.89
C ILE A 15 -7.08 -1.47 5.84
N LEU A 16 -7.94 -0.50 5.56
CA LEU A 16 -9.01 -0.66 4.57
C LEU A 16 -8.47 -0.92 3.16
N ALA A 17 -7.38 -0.23 2.79
CA ALA A 17 -6.67 -0.45 1.53
C ALA A 17 -6.17 -1.90 1.43
N GLY A 18 -5.55 -2.39 2.49
CA GLY A 18 -5.03 -3.75 2.56
C GLY A 18 -6.14 -4.80 2.48
N ILE A 19 -7.25 -4.59 3.19
CA ILE A 19 -8.42 -5.48 3.13
C ILE A 19 -9.04 -5.49 1.74
N ALA A 20 -9.23 -4.32 1.13
CA ALA A 20 -9.76 -4.21 -0.23
C ALA A 20 -8.86 -4.96 -1.23
N ARG A 21 -7.53 -4.82 -1.10
CA ARG A 21 -6.58 -5.51 -1.97
C ARG A 21 -6.59 -7.02 -1.75
N MET A 22 -6.66 -7.49 -0.49
CA MET A 22 -6.81 -8.91 -0.18
C MET A 22 -8.12 -9.48 -0.75
N GLY A 23 -9.19 -8.68 -0.82
CA GLY A 23 -10.48 -9.07 -1.39
C GLY A 23 -10.45 -9.38 -2.88
N MET A 24 -9.45 -8.90 -3.63
CA MET A 24 -9.27 -9.25 -5.04
C MET A 24 -9.04 -10.75 -5.23
N THR A 25 -8.16 -11.36 -4.43
CA THR A 25 -7.80 -12.79 -4.57
C THR A 25 -9.00 -13.73 -4.44
N PRO A 26 -9.82 -13.70 -3.37
CA PRO A 26 -11.00 -14.56 -3.28
C PRO A 26 -12.06 -14.19 -4.33
N ALA A 27 -12.17 -12.92 -4.73
CA ALA A 27 -13.08 -12.54 -5.81
C ALA A 27 -12.66 -13.16 -7.16
N GLY A 28 -11.38 -13.10 -7.51
CA GLY A 28 -10.84 -13.75 -8.71
C GLY A 28 -10.96 -15.28 -8.66
N LEU A 29 -10.73 -15.90 -7.50
CA LEU A 29 -10.85 -17.35 -7.34
C LEU A 29 -12.30 -17.87 -7.42
N ILE A 30 -13.28 -17.08 -6.94
CA ILE A 30 -14.70 -17.48 -6.91
C ILE A 30 -15.42 -17.12 -8.21
N PHE A 31 -15.21 -15.89 -8.72
CA PHE A 31 -15.95 -15.32 -9.84
C PHE A 31 -15.16 -15.35 -11.17
N GLY A 32 -13.92 -15.81 -11.15
CA GLY A 32 -13.00 -15.80 -12.28
C GLY A 32 -12.18 -14.51 -12.38
N SER A 33 -11.04 -14.61 -13.06
CA SER A 33 -10.15 -13.49 -13.35
C SER A 33 -10.87 -12.42 -14.17
N ASP A 34 -10.59 -11.15 -13.86
CA ASP A 34 -11.20 -9.97 -14.48
C ASP A 34 -12.73 -9.88 -14.30
N SER A 35 -13.26 -10.57 -13.29
CA SER A 35 -14.67 -10.43 -12.90
C SER A 35 -14.96 -9.03 -12.35
N LYS A 36 -16.23 -8.60 -12.45
CA LYS A 36 -16.67 -7.28 -11.92
C LYS A 36 -16.37 -7.12 -10.44
N GLN A 37 -16.45 -8.22 -9.68
CA GLN A 37 -16.19 -8.27 -8.25
C GLN A 37 -14.70 -8.04 -7.96
N GLU A 38 -13.82 -8.74 -8.67
CA GLU A 38 -12.37 -8.55 -8.54
C GLU A 38 -11.97 -7.11 -8.89
N LEU A 39 -12.46 -6.59 -10.02
CA LEU A 39 -12.13 -5.24 -10.48
C LEU A 39 -12.68 -4.14 -9.56
N ALA A 40 -13.82 -4.37 -8.88
CA ALA A 40 -14.35 -3.43 -7.89
C ALA A 40 -13.43 -3.34 -6.67
N PHE A 41 -12.97 -4.49 -6.16
CA PHE A 41 -11.95 -4.54 -5.11
C PHE A 41 -10.64 -3.91 -5.58
N ALA A 42 -10.23 -4.15 -6.83
CA ALA A 42 -9.01 -3.59 -7.40
C ALA A 42 -9.04 -2.06 -7.50
N LEU A 43 -10.18 -1.49 -7.90
CA LEU A 43 -10.40 -0.05 -7.96
C LEU A 43 -10.33 0.57 -6.57
N ALA A 44 -11.10 0.04 -5.62
CA ALA A 44 -11.12 0.53 -4.24
C ALA A 44 -9.74 0.43 -3.59
N ALA A 45 -9.07 -0.73 -3.76
CA ALA A 45 -7.72 -0.96 -3.29
C ALA A 45 -6.74 0.06 -3.86
N SER A 46 -6.74 0.27 -5.18
CA SER A 46 -5.79 1.18 -5.84
C SER A 46 -5.93 2.61 -5.32
N ILE A 47 -7.15 3.14 -5.19
CA ILE A 47 -7.37 4.49 -4.64
C ILE A 47 -6.85 4.60 -3.21
N LEU A 48 -7.26 3.67 -2.34
CA LEU A 48 -6.90 3.70 -0.92
C LEU A 48 -5.40 3.45 -0.72
N MET A 49 -4.79 2.56 -1.51
CA MET A 49 -3.37 2.25 -1.45
C MET A 49 -2.53 3.44 -1.90
N GLY A 50 -2.96 4.22 -2.90
CA GLY A 50 -2.25 5.42 -3.30
C GLY A 50 -2.14 6.45 -2.16
N ILE A 51 -3.23 6.67 -1.42
CA ILE A 51 -3.23 7.50 -0.20
C ILE A 51 -2.37 6.86 0.90
N SER A 52 -2.49 5.55 1.06
CA SER A 52 -1.78 4.77 2.07
C SER A 52 -0.26 4.80 1.88
N SER A 53 0.24 4.82 0.64
CA SER A 53 1.68 4.90 0.36
C SER A 53 2.30 6.17 0.92
N ILE A 54 1.57 7.29 0.84
CA ILE A 54 1.98 8.56 1.45
C ILE A 54 2.00 8.42 2.98
N ASN A 55 0.97 7.80 3.56
CA ASN A 55 0.93 7.58 5.01
C ASN A 55 2.06 6.68 5.51
N LEU A 56 2.37 5.60 4.78
CA LEU A 56 3.50 4.74 5.08
C LEU A 56 4.78 5.55 5.11
N PHE A 57 5.03 6.44 4.14
CA PHE A 57 6.16 7.36 4.18
C PHE A 57 6.14 8.26 5.42
N LEU A 58 5.01 8.93 5.70
CA LEU A 58 4.89 9.84 6.85
C LEU A 58 5.20 9.14 8.18
N ALA A 59 4.76 7.89 8.35
CA ALA A 59 5.02 7.10 9.56
C ALA A 59 6.52 6.85 9.81
N GLN A 60 7.32 6.74 8.75
CA GLN A 60 8.78 6.51 8.83
C GLN A 60 9.63 7.68 8.32
N ALA A 61 9.05 8.87 8.11
CA ALA A 61 9.68 9.98 7.40
C ALA A 61 11.05 10.37 7.97
N LYS A 62 11.23 10.30 9.30
CA LYS A 62 12.49 10.59 9.99
C LYS A 62 13.69 9.74 9.53
N LYS A 63 13.43 8.48 9.14
CA LYS A 63 14.48 7.54 8.69
C LYS A 63 14.41 7.22 7.21
N ALA A 64 13.24 7.42 6.62
CA ALA A 64 12.98 7.08 5.24
C ALA A 64 13.62 8.07 4.25
N GLY A 65 13.72 9.34 4.65
CA GLY A 65 14.35 10.38 3.85
C GLY A 65 13.77 10.49 2.44
N VAL A 66 14.60 10.93 1.50
CA VAL A 66 14.19 11.15 0.10
C VAL A 66 13.80 9.84 -0.60
N PHE A 67 14.47 8.72 -0.30
CA PHE A 67 14.12 7.43 -0.89
C PHE A 67 12.73 6.95 -0.48
N GLY A 68 12.33 7.18 0.77
CA GLY A 68 10.96 6.90 1.20
C GLY A 68 9.91 7.73 0.48
N LEU A 69 10.22 9.00 0.22
CA LEU A 69 9.33 9.89 -0.53
C LEU A 69 9.21 9.43 -1.99
N ILE A 70 10.32 9.12 -2.65
CA ILE A 70 10.34 8.58 -4.02
C ILE A 70 9.49 7.31 -4.10
N ALA A 71 9.67 6.38 -3.15
CA ALA A 71 8.88 5.16 -3.09
C ALA A 71 7.38 5.44 -2.97
N ALA A 72 7.00 6.35 -2.06
CA ALA A 72 5.60 6.71 -1.86
C ALA A 72 4.99 7.36 -3.11
N LEU A 73 5.73 8.22 -3.81
CA LEU A 73 5.26 8.86 -5.04
C LEU A 73 5.10 7.86 -6.19
N LEU A 74 6.07 6.98 -6.40
CA LEU A 74 5.98 5.91 -7.41
C LEU A 74 4.78 5.01 -7.16
N LEU A 75 4.57 4.63 -5.90
CA LEU A 75 3.43 3.81 -5.50
C LEU A 75 2.10 4.55 -5.64
N ALA A 76 2.04 5.82 -5.25
CA ALA A 76 0.83 6.63 -5.36
C ALA A 76 0.42 6.84 -6.82
N VAL A 77 1.36 7.26 -7.66
CA VAL A 77 1.13 7.48 -9.10
C VAL A 77 0.74 6.17 -9.78
N GLY A 78 1.48 5.08 -9.53
CA GLY A 78 1.17 3.78 -10.10
C GLY A 78 -0.22 3.27 -9.72
N ASN A 79 -0.61 3.43 -8.45
CA ASN A 79 -1.95 3.06 -7.99
C ASN A 79 -3.04 3.96 -8.59
N ILE A 80 -2.79 5.26 -8.80
CA ILE A 80 -3.74 6.14 -9.50
C ILE A 80 -3.93 5.70 -10.95
N ILE A 81 -2.85 5.31 -11.64
CA ILE A 81 -2.93 4.80 -13.01
C ILE A 81 -3.77 3.50 -13.05
N LEU A 82 -3.50 2.55 -12.14
CA LEU A 82 -4.30 1.33 -12.01
C LEU A 82 -5.77 1.63 -11.73
N ALA A 83 -6.05 2.58 -10.81
CA ALA A 83 -7.41 3.01 -10.53
C ALA A 83 -8.10 3.58 -11.78
N GLY A 84 -7.39 4.36 -12.60
CA GLY A 84 -7.89 4.84 -13.88
C GLY A 84 -8.26 3.71 -14.85
N GLY A 85 -7.41 2.68 -14.93
CA GLY A 85 -7.67 1.49 -15.75
C GLY A 85 -8.93 0.73 -15.30
N PHE A 86 -9.05 0.47 -13.99
CA PHE A 86 -10.23 -0.22 -13.44
C PHE A 86 -11.49 0.63 -13.51
N TYR A 87 -11.39 1.95 -13.33
CA TYR A 87 -12.52 2.87 -13.51
C TYR A 87 -13.02 2.84 -14.96
N GLY A 88 -12.10 2.78 -15.93
CA GLY A 88 -12.44 2.65 -17.35
C GLY A 88 -13.34 1.46 -17.65
N PHE A 89 -13.09 0.32 -17.01
CA PHE A 89 -13.95 -0.86 -17.11
C PHE A 89 -15.38 -0.60 -16.63
N PHE A 90 -15.56 0.10 -15.50
CA PHE A 90 -16.90 0.41 -14.99
C PHE A 90 -17.61 1.51 -15.78
N ALA A 91 -16.86 2.46 -16.35
CA ALA A 91 -17.42 3.56 -17.13
C ALA A 91 -17.79 3.16 -18.57
N TYR A 92 -16.97 2.31 -19.20
CA TYR A 92 -17.07 1.99 -20.63
C TYR A 92 -17.38 0.51 -20.91
N GLY A 93 -17.40 -0.35 -19.88
CA GLY A 93 -17.80 -1.75 -19.98
C GLY A 93 -16.70 -2.72 -20.44
N GLU A 94 -15.52 -2.21 -20.81
CA GLU A 94 -14.39 -3.01 -21.27
C GLU A 94 -13.09 -2.53 -20.61
N LEU A 95 -12.15 -3.45 -20.36
CA LEU A 95 -10.80 -3.09 -19.93
C LEU A 95 -10.06 -2.35 -21.07
N PRO A 96 -9.09 -1.49 -20.75
CA PRO A 96 -8.31 -0.78 -21.76
C PRO A 96 -7.69 -1.76 -22.76
N LYS A 97 -8.03 -1.62 -24.04
CA LYS A 97 -7.47 -2.50 -25.08
C LYS A 97 -5.99 -2.19 -25.27
N PRO A 98 -5.14 -3.23 -25.46
CA PRO A 98 -3.73 -3.03 -25.77
C PRO A 98 -3.58 -2.14 -27.00
N GLY A 99 -2.82 -1.06 -26.85
CA GLY A 99 -2.59 -0.06 -27.89
C GLY A 99 -1.40 0.80 -27.50
N THR A 100 -0.87 1.60 -28.41
CA THR A 100 0.39 2.35 -28.18
C THR A 100 0.36 3.17 -26.89
N PHE A 101 -0.76 3.85 -26.61
CA PHE A 101 -0.93 4.64 -25.39
C PHE A 101 -1.03 3.76 -24.14
N VAL A 102 -1.86 2.72 -24.15
CA VAL A 102 -2.05 1.81 -23.01
C VAL A 102 -0.75 1.10 -22.67
N ASN A 103 -0.05 0.55 -23.66
CA ASN A 103 1.22 -0.14 -23.47
C ASN A 103 2.30 0.80 -22.91
N MET A 104 2.34 2.06 -23.37
CA MET A 104 3.27 3.08 -22.84
C MET A 104 2.96 3.41 -21.38
N ILE A 105 1.69 3.57 -21.03
CA ILE A 105 1.29 3.86 -19.65
C ILE A 105 1.55 2.65 -18.73
N GLU A 106 1.21 1.43 -19.15
CA GLU A 106 1.44 0.21 -18.38
C GLU A 106 2.93 -0.08 -18.17
N SER A 107 3.76 0.13 -19.20
CA SER A 107 5.22 0.01 -19.10
C SER A 107 5.88 1.04 -18.18
N LEU A 108 5.18 2.13 -17.83
CA LEU A 108 5.62 3.07 -16.80
C LEU A 108 5.04 2.70 -15.42
N ALA A 109 3.77 2.32 -15.37
CA ALA A 109 3.04 2.07 -14.14
C ALA A 109 3.53 0.82 -13.39
N TYR A 110 3.64 -0.31 -14.08
CA TYR A 110 4.03 -1.57 -13.44
C TYR A 110 5.48 -1.54 -12.93
N PRO A 111 6.48 -1.14 -13.74
CA PRO A 111 7.85 -0.99 -13.22
C PRO A 111 7.95 0.06 -12.12
N GLY A 112 7.20 1.17 -12.21
CA GLY A 112 7.12 2.18 -11.16
C GLY A 112 6.59 1.60 -9.84
N LEU A 113 5.52 0.82 -9.87
CA LEU A 113 4.96 0.13 -8.70
C LEU A 113 5.93 -0.87 -8.10
N LEU A 114 6.59 -1.68 -8.92
CA LEU A 114 7.56 -2.68 -8.46
C LEU A 114 8.79 -2.02 -7.85
N LEU A 115 9.37 -1.03 -8.55
CA LEU A 115 10.51 -0.27 -8.06
C LEU A 115 10.16 0.50 -6.78
N GLY A 116 8.99 1.15 -6.75
CA GLY A 116 8.48 1.84 -5.57
C GLY A 116 8.31 0.88 -4.39
N THR A 117 7.79 -0.33 -4.64
CA THR A 117 7.65 -1.37 -3.60
C THR A 117 9.01 -1.86 -3.10
N LEU A 118 9.97 -2.10 -3.99
CA LEU A 118 11.33 -2.49 -3.63
C LEU A 118 12.02 -1.43 -2.76
N ILE A 119 11.94 -0.17 -3.16
CA ILE A 119 12.52 0.94 -2.39
C ILE A 119 11.80 1.04 -1.04
N LEU A 120 10.46 0.96 -1.02
CA LEU A 120 9.69 0.99 0.23
C LEU A 120 10.11 -0.14 1.16
N MET A 121 10.28 -1.36 0.66
CA MET A 121 10.72 -2.53 1.43
C MET A 121 12.11 -2.29 2.06
N ILE A 122 13.09 -1.83 1.28
CA ILE A 122 14.45 -1.52 1.76
C ILE A 122 14.42 -0.42 2.83
N VAL A 123 13.67 0.65 2.58
CA VAL A 123 13.57 1.79 3.49
C VAL A 123 12.86 1.39 4.78
N THR A 124 11.82 0.57 4.69
CA THR A 124 11.08 0.01 5.83
C THR A 124 11.99 -0.87 6.69
N TYR A 125 12.81 -1.71 6.06
CA TYR A 125 13.84 -2.50 6.74
C TYR A 125 14.81 -1.62 7.53
N ARG A 126 15.34 -0.58 6.88
CA ARG A 126 16.31 0.34 7.50
C ARG A 126 15.69 1.21 8.59
N ALA A 127 14.41 1.59 8.45
CA ALA A 127 13.70 2.36 9.45
C ALA A 127 13.58 1.60 10.78
N ASN A 128 13.45 0.27 10.71
CA ASN A 128 13.26 -0.62 11.86
C ASN A 128 12.09 -0.15 12.76
N LEU A 129 11.05 0.39 12.12
CA LEU A 129 9.84 0.87 12.77
C LEU A 129 8.81 -0.27 12.94
N PHE A 130 8.76 -1.16 11.94
CA PHE A 130 7.83 -2.27 11.85
C PHE A 130 8.51 -3.61 12.14
N PRO A 131 7.75 -4.65 12.54
CA PRO A 131 8.24 -6.01 12.61
C PRO A 131 8.86 -6.48 11.30
N ARG A 132 10.01 -7.16 11.39
CA ARG A 132 10.75 -7.62 10.20
C ARG A 132 9.99 -8.64 9.35
N TRP A 133 9.03 -9.35 9.93
CA TRP A 133 8.21 -10.29 9.17
C TRP A 133 7.31 -9.59 8.13
N TYR A 134 6.99 -8.30 8.30
CA TYR A 134 6.24 -7.55 7.27
C TYR A 134 7.03 -7.46 5.95
N ILE A 135 8.36 -7.40 6.07
CA ILE A 135 9.28 -7.32 4.95
C ILE A 135 9.38 -8.68 4.25
N ALA A 136 9.28 -9.78 5.02
CA ALA A 136 9.16 -11.12 4.45
C ALA A 136 7.87 -11.25 3.63
N ILE A 137 6.74 -10.67 4.07
CA ILE A 137 5.50 -10.68 3.28
C ILE A 137 5.62 -9.80 2.03
N PHE A 138 6.25 -8.62 2.12
CA PHE A 138 6.57 -7.82 0.93
C PHE A 138 7.45 -8.59 -0.06
N ALA A 139 8.44 -9.34 0.42
CA ALA A 139 9.28 -10.18 -0.42
C ALA A 139 8.48 -11.33 -1.04
N LEU A 140 7.61 -12.00 -0.27
CA LEU A 140 6.70 -13.03 -0.79
C LEU A 140 5.77 -12.50 -1.87
N MET A 141 5.26 -11.28 -1.71
CA MET A 141 4.50 -10.58 -2.74
C MET A 141 5.32 -10.39 -4.03
N LEU A 142 6.60 -10.01 -3.95
CA LEU A 142 7.42 -9.87 -5.16
C LEU A 142 7.75 -11.23 -5.79
N LEU A 143 8.04 -12.24 -4.97
CA LEU A 143 8.35 -13.59 -5.41
C LEU A 143 7.14 -14.28 -6.05
N SER A 144 5.92 -13.93 -5.62
CA SER A 144 4.71 -14.53 -6.15
C SER A 144 4.49 -14.22 -7.64
N LEU A 145 5.05 -13.11 -8.15
CA LEU A 145 5.01 -12.79 -9.58
C LEU A 145 5.82 -13.76 -10.46
N GLY A 146 6.84 -14.42 -9.89
CA GLY A 146 7.70 -15.34 -10.62
C GLY A 146 7.30 -16.81 -10.50
N ILE A 147 6.30 -17.13 -9.67
CA ILE A 147 5.92 -18.50 -9.34
C ILE A 147 4.47 -18.76 -9.78
N PRO A 148 4.21 -19.67 -10.74
CA PRO A 148 2.91 -19.84 -11.38
C PRO A 148 1.72 -20.03 -10.43
N PHE A 149 1.90 -20.73 -9.31
CA PHE A 149 0.82 -21.00 -8.34
C PHE A 149 0.65 -19.90 -7.27
N LEU A 150 1.64 -19.01 -7.11
CA LEU A 150 1.56 -17.91 -6.15
C LEU A 150 1.06 -16.63 -6.80
N GLY A 151 1.07 -16.53 -8.13
CA GLY A 151 0.59 -15.36 -8.88
C GLY A 151 -0.78 -14.88 -8.42
N ASP A 152 -1.73 -15.80 -8.22
CA ASP A 152 -3.09 -15.51 -7.76
C ASP A 152 -3.16 -14.90 -6.35
N TYR A 153 -2.12 -15.14 -5.54
CA TYR A 153 -1.98 -14.63 -4.17
C TYR A 153 -1.16 -13.34 -4.10
N PHE A 154 -0.70 -12.79 -5.22
CA PHE A 154 0.03 -11.53 -5.26
C PHE A 154 -0.75 -10.40 -4.56
N ALA A 155 -2.03 -10.21 -4.92
CA ALA A 155 -2.89 -9.20 -4.32
C ALA A 155 -3.11 -9.46 -2.83
N PHE A 156 -3.24 -10.73 -2.43
CA PHE A 156 -3.34 -11.11 -1.03
C PHE A 156 -2.11 -10.67 -0.21
N PHE A 157 -0.89 -11.05 -0.61
CA PHE A 157 0.32 -10.67 0.13
C PHE A 157 0.53 -9.15 0.15
N TRP A 158 0.22 -8.47 -0.95
CA TRP A 158 0.31 -7.02 -1.02
C TRP A 158 -0.64 -6.35 -0.03
N GLY A 159 -1.90 -6.79 -0.04
CA GLY A 159 -2.93 -6.26 0.85
C GLY A 159 -2.65 -6.56 2.32
N LEU A 160 -2.20 -7.79 2.63
CA LEU A 160 -1.83 -8.19 3.99
C LEU A 160 -0.73 -7.29 4.56
N THR A 161 0.26 -6.94 3.74
CA THR A 161 1.35 -6.06 4.17
C THR A 161 0.86 -4.66 4.51
N TYR A 162 0.02 -4.07 3.65
CA TYR A 162 -0.58 -2.76 3.91
C TYR A 162 -1.49 -2.77 5.13
N ALA A 163 -2.26 -3.84 5.33
CA ALA A 163 -3.11 -3.99 6.50
C ALA A 163 -2.31 -4.11 7.80
N ALA A 164 -1.25 -4.94 7.82
CA ALA A 164 -0.40 -5.10 9.00
C ALA A 164 0.37 -3.83 9.35
N MET A 165 0.93 -3.13 8.34
CA MET A 165 1.58 -1.84 8.54
C MET A 165 0.59 -0.77 9.01
N GLY A 166 -0.59 -0.70 8.41
CA GLY A 166 -1.67 0.19 8.81
C GLY A 166 -2.13 -0.03 10.25
N TYR A 167 -2.30 -1.29 10.66
CA TYR A 167 -2.62 -1.67 12.04
C TYR A 167 -1.54 -1.21 13.02
N THR A 168 -0.28 -1.37 12.65
CA THR A 168 0.85 -0.93 13.49
C THR A 168 0.88 0.58 13.65
N ILE A 169 0.58 1.32 12.57
CA ILE A 169 0.48 2.78 12.60
C ILE A 169 -0.70 3.22 13.48
N PHE A 170 -1.87 2.64 13.27
CA PHE A 170 -3.11 3.00 13.96
C PHE A 170 -3.06 2.68 15.45
N THR A 171 -2.47 1.55 15.83
CA THR A 171 -2.34 1.13 17.24
C THR A 171 -1.07 1.65 17.92
N GLU A 172 -0.18 2.29 17.17
CA GLU A 172 1.11 2.80 17.63
C GLU A 172 2.03 1.73 18.25
N LYS A 173 1.79 0.44 17.93
CA LYS A 173 2.55 -0.73 18.42
C LYS A 173 3.85 -0.96 17.65
N TYR A 174 4.69 0.07 17.56
CA TYR A 174 5.97 0.01 16.85
C TYR A 174 7.02 -0.84 17.57
N VAL A 175 7.92 -1.48 16.82
CA VAL A 175 9.07 -2.22 17.40
C VAL A 175 10.03 -1.27 18.11
N ASN A 176 10.18 -0.04 17.60
CA ASN A 176 11.03 0.97 18.21
C ASN A 176 10.31 2.32 18.37
N PRO A 177 9.69 2.58 19.54
CA PRO A 177 8.94 3.81 19.83
C PRO A 177 9.79 5.08 19.84
N SER A 178 11.12 4.96 19.96
CA SER A 178 12.02 6.13 19.93
C SER A 178 12.14 6.76 18.53
N VAL A 179 11.76 6.01 17.49
CA VAL A 179 11.77 6.43 16.09
C VAL A 179 10.52 7.25 15.75
N THR A 180 9.51 7.25 16.62
CA THR A 180 8.22 7.89 16.38
C THR A 180 8.31 9.42 16.39
N ILE A 181 7.38 10.09 15.71
CA ILE A 181 7.10 11.51 15.90
C ILE A 181 6.60 11.63 17.35
N LYS A 182 7.40 12.23 18.25
CA LYS A 182 7.04 12.34 19.68
C LYS A 182 5.73 13.12 19.78
N SER A 183 4.64 12.44 20.11
CA SER A 183 3.53 13.10 20.77
C SER A 183 4.07 13.67 22.07
N LYS A 184 4.17 15.00 22.16
CA LYS A 184 4.32 15.67 23.43
C LYS A 184 3.02 15.36 24.19
N LYS A 185 3.03 14.30 25.02
CA LYS A 185 2.00 14.14 26.06
C LYS A 185 2.07 15.42 26.87
N SER A 186 1.07 16.28 26.70
CA SER A 186 0.78 17.33 27.67
C SER A 186 0.29 16.60 28.91
N ASN A 187 1.22 16.11 29.72
CA ASN A 187 0.94 15.84 31.11
C ASN A 187 0.67 17.21 31.73
N ALA A 188 -0.58 17.65 31.66
CA ALA A 188 -1.09 18.65 32.58
C ALA A 188 -0.98 17.99 33.95
N VAL A 189 0.08 18.35 34.66
CA VAL A 189 0.17 18.19 36.11
C VAL A 189 -0.96 19.05 36.66
N ILE A 190 -2.09 18.42 36.97
CA ILE A 190 -3.09 19.03 37.85
C ILE A 190 -2.60 18.69 39.26
N ASN A 191 -1.75 19.58 39.78
CA ASN A 191 -1.59 19.73 41.21
C ASN A 191 -2.78 20.55 41.68
N GLU A 192 -3.79 19.91 42.26
CA GLU A 192 -4.63 20.45 43.33
C GLU A 192 -5.03 19.33 44.28
#